data_AF-A0A917SGZ1-F1
#
_entry.id   AF-A0A917SGZ1-F1
#
_cell.length_a   1.000
_cell.length_b   1.000
_cell.length_c   1.000
_cell.angle_alpha   90.00
_cell.angle_beta   90.00
_cell.angle_gamma   90.00
#
_symmetry.space_group_name_H-M   'P 1'
#
loop_
_entity.id
_entity.type
_entity.pdbx_description
1 polymer ?
#
loop_
_entity_poly.entity_id
_entity_poly.type
_entity_poly.pdbx_seq_one_letter_code
_entity_poly.pdbx_strand_id
1 'polypeptide(L)'
;MASARELPLDLRDVAVWLDILEGGMLGEVLAAVNYAHDETLLSGLLVQCDEPELRRMLRAEGKRCLTALGYEFVPTGGDVYSVSAARRNGLSAHAKVSMIARIKAALNGEEFGPPIVLDPPPRWPTADEPPQDAFDDDF
;
A
#
# COMPACT_ATOMS: atom_id res chain seq x y z
N MET A 1 3.95 -12.49 -8.82
CA MET A 1 2.51 -12.87 -8.81
C MET A 1 1.86 -12.15 -7.66
N ALA A 2 0.74 -11.46 -7.88
CA ALA A 2 0.00 -10.81 -6.80
C ALA A 2 -0.50 -11.84 -5.79
N SER A 3 -0.41 -11.51 -4.50
CA SER A 3 -1.00 -12.27 -3.42
C SER A 3 -1.67 -11.30 -2.47
N ALA A 4 -2.85 -11.66 -1.97
CA ALA A 4 -3.56 -10.89 -0.97
C ALA A 4 -2.74 -10.52 0.27
N ARG A 5 -1.84 -11.43 0.68
CA ARG A 5 -0.93 -11.22 1.80
C ARG A 5 0.07 -10.08 1.54
N GLU A 6 0.33 -9.81 0.27
CA GLU A 6 1.25 -8.78 -0.20
C GLU A 6 0.57 -7.44 -0.47
N LEU A 7 -0.78 -7.39 -0.51
CA LEU A 7 -1.54 -6.18 -0.84
C LEU A 7 -1.15 -4.94 -0.03
N PRO A 8 -0.95 -5.00 1.31
CA PRO A 8 -0.47 -3.83 2.05
C PRO A 8 0.91 -3.34 1.57
N LEU A 9 1.82 -4.25 1.21
CA LEU A 9 3.15 -3.91 0.72
C LEU A 9 3.12 -3.39 -0.71
N ASP A 10 2.27 -3.98 -1.56
CA ASP A 10 2.03 -3.49 -2.92
C ASP A 10 1.43 -2.08 -2.91
N LEU A 11 0.45 -1.84 -2.03
CA LEU A 11 -0.12 -0.51 -1.82
C LEU A 11 0.92 0.50 -1.32
N ARG A 12 1.91 0.07 -0.52
CA ARG A 12 3.03 0.94 -0.11
C ARG A 12 3.93 1.27 -1.29
N ASP A 13 4.30 0.30 -2.11
CA ASP A 13 5.12 0.52 -3.30
C ASP A 13 4.40 1.49 -4.27
N VAL A 14 3.09 1.30 -4.45
CA VAL A 14 2.23 2.21 -5.23
C VAL A 14 2.14 3.60 -4.58
N ALA A 15 1.99 3.69 -3.26
CA ALA A 15 1.97 4.99 -2.58
C ALA A 15 3.29 5.76 -2.77
N VAL A 16 4.44 5.07 -2.71
CA VAL A 16 5.76 5.67 -2.98
C VAL A 16 5.87 6.14 -4.44
N TRP A 17 5.30 5.40 -5.39
CA TRP A 17 5.22 5.84 -6.79
C TRP A 17 4.37 7.11 -6.94
N LEU A 18 3.20 7.14 -6.31
CA LEU A 18 2.28 8.27 -6.36
C LEU A 18 2.82 9.52 -5.65
N ASP A 19 3.57 9.35 -4.55
CA ASP A 19 4.26 10.43 -3.84
C ASP A 19 5.16 11.25 -4.80
N ILE A 20 5.82 10.58 -5.76
CA ILE A 20 6.70 11.25 -6.74
C ILE A 20 5.90 12.12 -7.70
N LEU A 21 4.72 11.64 -8.11
CA LEU A 21 3.86 12.33 -9.07
C LEU A 21 3.13 13.51 -8.42
N GLU A 22 2.79 13.38 -7.14
CA GLU A 22 2.08 14.40 -6.38
C GLU A 22 3.02 15.51 -5.86
N GLY A 23 4.27 15.17 -5.55
CA GLY A 23 5.27 16.11 -5.00
C GLY A 23 5.66 15.84 -3.55
N GLY A 24 5.22 14.73 -2.95
CA GLY A 24 5.69 14.19 -1.67
C GLY A 24 4.79 14.43 -0.47
N MET A 25 3.54 14.84 -0.69
CA MET A 25 2.51 15.15 0.31
C MET A 25 1.26 14.27 0.17
N LEU A 26 1.34 13.12 -0.50
CA LEU A 26 0.22 12.19 -0.60
C LEU A 26 -0.25 11.78 0.80
N GLY A 27 -1.56 11.71 1.00
CA GLY A 27 -2.15 11.15 2.21
C GLY A 27 -2.18 9.62 2.18
N GLU A 28 -3.25 9.03 2.68
CA GLU A 28 -3.43 7.58 2.66
C GLU A 28 -3.79 7.02 1.27
N VAL A 29 -3.36 5.78 1.00
CA VAL A 29 -3.80 4.95 -0.13
C VAL A 29 -4.44 3.69 0.43
N LEU A 30 -5.68 3.42 0.04
CA LEU A 30 -6.50 2.31 0.53
C LEU A 30 -7.08 1.51 -0.64
N ALA A 31 -6.99 0.20 -0.59
CA ALA A 31 -7.80 -0.66 -1.44
C ALA A 31 -9.11 -1.04 -0.73
N ALA A 32 -10.20 -1.07 -1.47
CA ALA A 32 -11.44 -1.69 -1.03
C ALA A 32 -11.48 -3.12 -1.56
N VAL A 33 -11.55 -4.09 -0.65
CA VAL A 33 -11.57 -5.53 -0.95
C VAL A 33 -12.93 -6.08 -0.54
N ASN A 34 -13.50 -6.96 -1.37
CA ASN A 34 -14.81 -7.54 -1.12
C ASN A 34 -14.67 -8.82 -0.28
N TYR A 35 -15.50 -8.98 0.76
CA TYR A 35 -15.44 -10.15 1.64
C TYR A 35 -15.79 -11.48 0.92
N ALA A 36 -16.58 -11.42 -0.14
CA ALA A 36 -17.13 -12.58 -0.82
C ALA A 36 -16.33 -13.02 -2.06
N HIS A 37 -15.27 -12.28 -2.42
CA HIS A 37 -14.50 -12.51 -3.64
C HIS A 37 -13.04 -12.79 -3.33
N ASP A 38 -12.30 -13.24 -4.35
CA ASP A 38 -10.86 -13.40 -4.27
C ASP A 38 -10.20 -12.07 -3.89
N GLU A 39 -9.24 -12.13 -2.99
CA GLU A 39 -8.56 -10.96 -2.42
C GLU A 39 -7.68 -10.21 -3.45
N THR A 40 -7.45 -10.78 -4.63
CA THR A 40 -6.86 -10.09 -5.80
C THR A 40 -7.86 -9.23 -6.58
N LEU A 41 -9.17 -9.41 -6.31
CA LEU A 41 -10.25 -8.60 -6.89
C LEU A 41 -10.59 -7.43 -5.98
N LEU A 42 -10.28 -6.23 -6.45
CA LEU A 42 -10.45 -4.98 -5.73
C LEU A 42 -11.73 -4.27 -6.20
N SER A 43 -12.61 -3.93 -5.27
CA SER A 43 -13.80 -3.11 -5.56
C SER A 43 -13.47 -1.65 -5.82
N GLY A 44 -12.31 -1.18 -5.33
CA GLY A 44 -11.87 0.19 -5.56
C GLY A 44 -10.51 0.52 -4.97
N LEU A 45 -10.00 1.68 -5.39
CA LEU A 45 -8.83 2.33 -4.81
C LEU A 45 -9.26 3.71 -4.31
N LEU A 46 -8.88 4.08 -3.10
CA LEU A 46 -9.01 5.42 -2.55
C LEU A 46 -7.61 6.01 -2.39
N VAL A 47 -7.49 7.27 -2.77
CA VAL A 47 -6.26 8.06 -2.64
C VAL A 47 -6.64 9.36 -1.97
N GLN A 48 -6.04 9.65 -0.81
CA GLN A 48 -6.24 10.90 -0.11
C GLN A 48 -5.29 11.96 -0.67
N CYS A 49 -5.88 12.99 -1.25
CA CYS A 49 -5.23 14.15 -1.82
C CYS A 49 -6.27 15.27 -1.84
N ASP A 50 -5.93 16.49 -1.45
CA ASP A 50 -6.91 17.57 -1.31
C ASP A 50 -7.42 18.06 -2.67
N GLU A 51 -6.51 18.18 -3.64
CA GLU A 51 -6.81 18.67 -4.97
C GLU A 51 -7.61 17.64 -5.79
N PRO A 52 -8.87 17.91 -6.18
CA PRO A 52 -9.76 16.91 -6.79
C PRO A 52 -9.25 16.34 -8.12
N GLU A 53 -8.69 17.18 -8.98
CA GLU A 53 -8.15 16.82 -10.28
C GLU A 53 -6.94 15.92 -10.14
N LEU A 54 -6.01 16.32 -9.26
CA LEU A 54 -4.83 15.54 -8.89
C LEU A 54 -5.23 14.20 -8.28
N ARG A 55 -6.18 14.19 -7.34
CA ARG A 55 -6.72 12.96 -6.74
C ARG A 55 -7.28 11.99 -7.78
N ARG A 56 -8.01 12.48 -8.80
CA ARG A 56 -8.52 11.64 -9.89
C ARG A 56 -7.40 11.04 -10.73
N MET A 57 -6.39 11.83 -11.08
CA MET A 57 -5.22 11.36 -11.82
C MET A 57 -4.45 10.30 -11.02
N LEU A 58 -4.12 10.59 -9.75
CA LEU A 58 -3.38 9.67 -8.89
C LEU A 58 -4.14 8.37 -8.65
N ARG A 59 -5.48 8.43 -8.51
CA ARG A 59 -6.31 7.24 -8.42
C ARG A 59 -6.25 6.39 -9.70
N ALA A 60 -6.29 7.03 -10.87
CA ALA A 60 -6.19 6.31 -12.14
C ALA A 60 -4.81 5.65 -12.30
N GLU A 61 -3.75 6.36 -11.95
CA GLU A 61 -2.39 5.84 -12.00
C GLU A 61 -2.16 4.72 -10.97
N GLY A 62 -2.67 4.88 -9.75
CA GLY A 62 -2.59 3.84 -8.72
C GLY A 62 -3.32 2.56 -9.12
N LYS A 63 -4.49 2.68 -9.78
CA LYS A 63 -5.19 1.54 -10.35
C LYS A 63 -4.36 0.85 -11.43
N ARG A 64 -3.75 1.62 -12.33
CA ARG A 64 -2.86 1.09 -13.39
C ARG A 64 -1.66 0.33 -12.79
N CYS A 65 -1.06 0.86 -11.73
CA CYS A 65 0.04 0.19 -11.04
C CYS A 65 -0.39 -1.13 -10.40
N LEU A 66 -1.51 -1.15 -9.67
CA LEU A 66 -2.04 -2.38 -9.07
C LEU A 66 -2.42 -3.41 -10.14
N THR A 67 -3.02 -2.98 -11.26
CA THR A 67 -3.29 -3.90 -12.38
C THR A 67 -2.02 -4.49 -12.98
N ALA A 68 -0.96 -3.68 -13.12
CA ALA A 68 0.33 -4.17 -13.57
C ALA A 68 0.99 -5.17 -12.60
N LEU A 69 0.72 -5.03 -11.29
CA LEU A 69 1.15 -5.98 -10.26
C LEU A 69 0.33 -7.29 -10.25
N GLY A 70 -0.82 -7.31 -10.93
CA GLY A 70 -1.68 -8.48 -11.08
C GLY A 70 -3.03 -8.40 -10.36
N TYR A 71 -3.43 -7.25 -9.83
CA TYR A 71 -4.75 -7.05 -9.24
C TYR A 71 -5.80 -6.66 -10.27
N GLU A 72 -7.05 -7.09 -10.08
CA GLU A 72 -8.15 -6.70 -10.97
C GLU A 72 -9.13 -5.78 -10.25
N PHE A 73 -9.62 -4.75 -10.94
CA PHE A 73 -10.65 -3.86 -10.39
C PHE A 73 -12.03 -4.25 -10.89
N VAL A 74 -12.79 -4.95 -10.05
CA VAL A 74 -14.17 -5.35 -10.34
C VAL A 74 -15.07 -4.72 -9.28
N PRO A 75 -15.98 -3.79 -9.63
CA PRO A 75 -16.97 -3.28 -8.70
C PRO A 75 -18.00 -4.39 -8.43
N THR A 76 -17.63 -5.31 -7.55
CA THR A 76 -18.48 -6.37 -7.05
C THR A 76 -19.43 -5.76 -6.02
N GLY A 77 -20.74 -5.94 -6.20
CA GLY A 77 -21.70 -5.58 -5.15
C GLY A 77 -21.38 -6.31 -3.84
N GLY A 78 -21.93 -5.79 -2.72
CA GLY A 78 -21.77 -6.39 -1.39
C GLY A 78 -20.80 -5.63 -0.48
N ASP A 79 -20.51 -6.23 0.67
CA ASP A 79 -19.74 -5.59 1.72
C ASP A 79 -18.24 -5.62 1.42
N VAL A 80 -17.60 -4.48 1.67
CA VAL A 80 -16.16 -4.28 1.46
C VAL A 80 -15.48 -3.92 2.76
N TYR A 81 -14.21 -4.28 2.89
CA TYR A 81 -13.31 -3.77 3.91
C TYR A 81 -12.15 -3.02 3.26
N SER A 82 -11.53 -2.14 4.03
CA SER A 82 -10.38 -1.34 3.56
C SER A 82 -9.07 -1.98 3.98
N VAL A 83 -8.13 -2.05 3.06
CA VAL A 83 -6.73 -2.42 3.30
C VAL A 83 -5.88 -1.19 3.07
N SER A 84 -5.17 -0.75 4.11
CA SER A 84 -4.23 0.37 4.03
C SER A 84 -2.87 -0.05 3.49
N ALA A 85 -2.20 0.88 2.81
CA ALA A 85 -0.78 0.75 2.52
C ALA A 85 0.04 0.51 3.80
N ALA A 86 1.03 -0.38 3.72
CA ALA A 86 2.02 -0.53 4.78
C ALA A 86 2.77 0.79 5.01
N ARG A 87 3.36 0.95 6.21
CA ARG A 87 4.05 2.18 6.60
C ARG A 87 5.13 2.57 5.59
N ARG A 88 5.11 3.84 5.18
CA ARG A 88 6.12 4.46 4.29
C ARG A 88 6.96 5.56 4.94
N ASN A 89 6.73 5.83 6.23
CA ASN A 89 7.55 6.77 7.00
C ASN A 89 8.89 6.10 7.36
N GLY A 90 9.98 6.86 7.32
CA GLY A 90 11.31 6.36 7.68
C GLY A 90 11.96 5.45 6.62
N LEU A 91 11.40 5.36 5.41
CA LEU A 91 12.02 4.60 4.32
C LEU A 91 13.36 5.22 3.90
N SER A 92 14.39 4.39 3.81
CA SER A 92 15.66 4.78 3.21
C SER A 92 15.49 5.12 1.72
N ALA A 93 16.38 5.97 1.19
CA ALA A 93 16.37 6.29 -0.24
C ALA A 93 16.51 5.02 -1.10
N HIS A 94 17.33 4.06 -0.67
CA HIS A 94 17.50 2.78 -1.35
C HIS A 94 16.18 1.99 -1.39
N ALA A 95 15.46 1.90 -0.26
CA ALA A 95 14.17 1.21 -0.21
C ALA A 95 13.16 1.86 -1.16
N LYS A 96 13.06 3.20 -1.17
CA LYS A 96 12.18 3.92 -2.09
C LYS A 96 12.53 3.64 -3.55
N VAL A 97 13.82 3.69 -3.92
CA VAL A 97 14.29 3.42 -5.29
C VAL A 97 13.91 2.01 -5.73
N SER A 98 14.06 1.02 -4.86
CA SER A 98 13.72 -0.37 -5.20
C SER A 98 12.21 -0.58 -5.36
N MET A 99 11.38 0.07 -4.55
CA MET A 99 9.91 0.06 -4.73
C MET A 99 9.51 0.70 -6.07
N ILE A 100 10.12 1.84 -6.42
CA ILE A 100 9.90 2.52 -7.70
C ILE A 100 10.33 1.62 -8.87
N ALA A 101 11.49 0.96 -8.75
CA ALA A 101 11.98 0.06 -9.78
C ALA A 101 11.02 -1.12 -10.00
N ARG A 102 10.46 -1.67 -8.93
CA ARG A 102 9.45 -2.73 -8.99
C ARG A 102 8.18 -2.28 -9.73
N ILE A 103 7.65 -1.11 -9.40
CA ILE A 103 6.47 -0.55 -10.09
C ILE A 103 6.77 -0.30 -11.58
N LYS A 104 7.94 0.24 -11.91
CA LYS A 104 8.35 0.45 -13.31
C LYS A 104 8.44 -0.84 -14.10
N ALA A 105 9.09 -1.87 -13.53
CA ALA A 105 9.19 -3.17 -14.15
C ALA A 105 7.79 -3.77 -14.41
N ALA A 106 6.89 -3.71 -13.41
CA ALA A 106 5.51 -4.16 -13.56
C ALA A 106 4.77 -3.40 -14.67
N LEU A 107 4.85 -2.06 -14.69
CA LEU A 107 4.21 -1.23 -15.73
C LEU A 107 4.75 -1.50 -17.15
N ASN A 108 6.00 -1.93 -17.27
CA ASN A 108 6.62 -2.31 -18.54
C ASN A 108 6.33 -3.77 -18.95
N GLY A 109 5.64 -4.56 -18.10
CA GLY A 109 5.45 -5.99 -18.32
C GLY A 109 6.74 -6.81 -18.19
N GLU A 110 7.75 -6.26 -17.50
CA GLU A 110 9.00 -6.94 -17.18
C GLU A 110 8.82 -7.84 -15.95
N GLU A 111 9.75 -8.78 -15.76
CA GLU A 111 9.78 -9.58 -14.54
C GLU A 111 10.15 -8.69 -13.35
N PHE A 112 9.38 -8.80 -12.26
CA PHE A 112 9.62 -8.07 -11.03
C PHE A 112 9.56 -8.99 -9.82
N GLY A 113 10.39 -8.71 -8.82
CA GLY A 113 10.48 -9.48 -7.58
C GLY A 113 9.31 -9.24 -6.62
N PRO A 114 9.27 -9.99 -5.50
CA PRO A 114 8.30 -9.76 -4.43
C PRO A 114 8.47 -8.35 -3.84
N PRO A 115 7.42 -7.80 -3.18
CA PRO A 115 7.56 -6.52 -2.51
C PRO A 115 8.59 -6.59 -1.38
N ILE A 116 9.25 -5.46 -1.12
CA ILE A 116 10.29 -5.40 -0.09
C ILE A 116 9.65 -5.50 1.30
N VAL A 117 10.01 -6.53 2.05
CA VAL A 117 9.71 -6.58 3.48
C VAL A 117 10.78 -5.78 4.22
N LEU A 118 10.36 -4.80 5.01
CA LEU A 118 11.27 -4.01 5.84
C LEU A 118 11.34 -4.67 7.21
N ASP A 119 12.54 -5.02 7.64
CA ASP A 119 12.79 -5.55 8.98
C ASP A 119 12.98 -4.42 10.01
N PRO A 120 12.50 -4.59 11.25
CA PRO A 120 11.64 -5.68 11.69
C PRO A 120 10.17 -5.40 11.29
N PRO A 121 9.34 -6.46 11.15
CA PRO A 121 7.90 -6.29 10.94
C PRO A 121 7.30 -5.39 12.02
N PRO A 122 6.19 -4.67 11.74
CA PRO A 122 5.46 -3.98 12.78
C PRO A 122 5.12 -4.99 13.88
N ARG A 123 5.71 -4.82 15.07
CA ARG A 123 5.24 -5.54 16.26
C ARG A 123 3.80 -5.08 16.49
N TRP A 124 2.85 -5.94 16.16
CA TRP A 124 1.55 -5.87 16.80
C TRP A 124 1.81 -6.18 18.28
N PRO A 125 1.31 -5.38 19.23
CA PRO A 125 1.29 -5.83 20.62
C PRO A 125 0.48 -7.13 20.63
N THR A 126 1.16 -8.25 20.85
CA THR A 126 0.49 -9.51 21.12
C THR A 126 -0.30 -9.33 22.42
N ALA A 127 -1.49 -9.93 22.52
CA ALA A 127 -2.31 -9.85 23.73
C ALA A 127 -1.58 -10.34 25.01
N ASP A 128 -0.44 -11.02 24.84
CA ASP A 128 0.45 -11.51 25.89
C ASP A 128 1.64 -10.58 26.22
N GLU A 129 1.82 -9.45 25.51
CA GLU A 129 2.80 -8.45 25.94
C GLU A 129 2.21 -7.69 27.14
N PRO A 130 2.86 -7.73 28.32
CA PRO A 130 2.44 -6.90 29.43
C PRO A 130 2.48 -5.44 28.96
N PRO A 131 1.53 -4.58 29.39
CA PRO A 131 1.61 -3.16 29.13
C PRO A 131 3.02 -2.72 29.51
N GLN A 132 3.73 -2.05 28.59
CA GLN A 132 5.02 -1.47 28.90
C GLN A 132 4.80 -0.57 30.11
N ASP A 133 5.33 -1.01 31.25
CA ASP A 133 5.13 -0.34 32.51
C ASP A 133 5.50 1.14 32.34
N ALA A 134 4.62 1.94 32.94
CA ALA A 134 4.70 3.38 32.96
C ALA A 134 6.12 3.83 33.31
N PHE A 135 6.55 4.91 32.68
CA PHE A 135 7.53 5.87 33.18
C PHE A 135 8.13 5.49 34.54
N ASP A 136 9.37 5.02 34.53
CA ASP A 136 10.23 5.06 35.72
C ASP A 136 10.42 6.55 36.09
N ASP A 137 9.44 7.12 36.78
CA ASP A 137 9.59 8.32 37.59
C ASP A 137 10.34 7.91 38.87
N ASP A 138 11.63 7.60 38.73
CA ASP A 138 12.55 7.60 39.86
C ASP A 138 12.90 9.06 40.19
N PHE A 139 12.18 9.59 41.19
CA PHE A 139 12.44 10.84 41.91
C PHE A 139 13.21 10.58 43.20
#